data_AF-A4A2H3-F1
#
_entry.id   AF-A4A2H3-F1
#
_cell.length_a   1.000
_cell.length_b   1.000
_cell.length_c   1.000
_cell.angle_alpha   90.00
_cell.angle_beta   90.00
_cell.angle_gamma   90.00
#
_symmetry.space_group_name_H-M   'P 1'
#
loop_
_entity.id
_entity.type
_entity.pdbx_description
1 polymer ?
#
loop_
_entity_poly.entity_id
_entity_poly.type
_entity_poly.pdbx_seq_one_letter_code
_entity_poly.pdbx_strand_id
1 'polypeptide(L)'
;MKIVYLTRDLMFPSRAQQAARTGGVTLQVVGSPEQCTEAIDDETERVVVDLSSTGAPLADLAVALKAKKPELELIAYGPHVQSDRLAAAKAAGFRTMTNGQVHSGMKMVFGE
;
A
#
# COMPACT_ATOMS: atom_id res chain seq x y z
N MET A 1 1.47 4.66 15.01
CA MET A 1 1.81 4.38 13.61
C MET A 1 0.53 4.10 12.82
N LYS A 2 0.38 4.73 11.66
CA LYS A 2 -0.74 4.51 10.73
C LYS A 2 -0.25 4.00 9.38
N ILE A 3 -1.01 3.07 8.80
CA ILE A 3 -0.81 2.55 7.45
C ILE A 3 -2.07 2.85 6.63
N VAL A 4 -1.88 3.44 5.44
CA VAL A 4 -2.95 3.62 4.46
C VAL A 4 -2.85 2.52 3.41
N TYR A 5 -3.95 1.81 3.18
CA TYR A 5 -3.99 0.68 2.27
C TYR A 5 -4.99 0.92 1.15
N LEU A 6 -4.46 1.15 -0.05
CA LEU A 6 -5.22 1.33 -1.27
C LEU A 6 -5.52 -0.04 -1.91
N THR A 7 -6.77 -0.46 -1.79
CA THR A 7 -7.27 -1.70 -2.40
C THR A 7 -8.75 -1.58 -2.71
N ARG A 8 -9.20 -2.31 -3.73
CA ARG A 8 -10.64 -2.53 -4.00
C ARG A 8 -11.03 -3.97 -3.69
N ASP A 9 -10.07 -4.82 -3.33
CA ASP A 9 -10.33 -6.17 -2.87
C ASP A 9 -10.91 -6.12 -1.44
N LEU A 10 -12.03 -6.82 -1.24
CA LEU A 10 -12.76 -6.86 0.03
C LEU A 10 -12.34 -8.03 0.94
N MET A 11 -11.61 -9.02 0.40
CA MET A 11 -11.25 -10.26 1.12
C MET A 11 -9.90 -10.13 1.83
N PHE A 12 -8.93 -9.46 1.21
CA PHE A 12 -7.60 -9.19 1.76
C PHE A 12 -7.58 -8.21 2.97
N PRO A 13 -8.38 -7.12 3.01
CA PRO A 13 -8.30 -6.14 4.09
C PRO A 13 -8.68 -6.70 5.47
N SER A 14 -9.53 -7.72 5.57
CA SER A 14 -9.85 -8.35 6.86
C SER A 14 -8.62 -8.97 7.54
N ARG A 15 -7.73 -9.62 6.77
CA ARG A 15 -6.50 -10.20 7.30
C ARG A 15 -5.44 -9.14 7.59
N ALA A 16 -5.32 -8.13 6.72
CA ALA A 16 -4.44 -6.99 6.93
C ALA A 16 -4.83 -6.20 8.20
N GLN A 17 -6.13 -5.98 8.41
CA GLN A 17 -6.65 -5.33 9.62
C GLN A 17 -6.33 -6.14 10.87
N GLN A 18 -6.45 -7.47 10.82
CA GLN A 18 -6.09 -8.30 11.96
C GLN A 18 -4.60 -8.19 12.29
N ALA A 19 -3.72 -8.26 11.30
CA ALA A 19 -2.28 -8.11 11.48
C ALA A 19 -1.91 -6.73 12.07
N ALA A 20 -2.52 -5.66 11.55
CA ALA A 20 -2.32 -4.30 12.04
C ALA A 20 -2.77 -4.14 13.49
N ARG A 21 -3.97 -4.61 13.83
CA ARG A 21 -4.50 -4.57 15.20
C ARG A 21 -3.59 -5.31 16.19
N THR A 22 -3.09 -6.48 15.82
CA THR A 22 -2.15 -7.24 16.66
C THR A 22 -0.83 -6.51 16.89
N GLY A 23 -0.40 -5.69 15.93
CA GLY A 23 0.81 -4.86 16.03
C GLY A 23 0.58 -3.46 16.60
N GLY A 24 -0.63 -3.10 17.05
CA GLY A 24 -0.92 -1.73 17.53
C GLY A 24 -0.98 -0.67 16.42
N VAL A 25 -1.05 -1.09 15.15
CA VAL A 25 -1.03 -0.22 13.98
C VAL A 25 -2.46 0.13 13.55
N THR A 26 -2.69 1.42 13.28
CA THR A 26 -3.96 1.88 12.69
C THR A 26 -3.94 1.64 11.18
N LEU A 27 -4.75 0.70 10.70
CA LEU A 27 -4.90 0.44 9.26
C LEU A 27 -6.14 1.14 8.70
N GLN A 28 -5.93 2.09 7.79
CA GLN A 28 -7.00 2.76 7.05
C GLN A 28 -7.06 2.23 5.62
N VAL A 29 -8.18 1.60 5.25
CA VAL A 29 -8.41 1.06 3.91
C VAL A 29 -9.15 2.08 3.06
N VAL A 30 -8.67 2.32 1.83
CA VAL A 30 -9.20 3.31 0.88
C VAL A 30 -9.37 2.67 -0.50
N GLY A 31 -10.38 3.10 -1.26
CA GLY A 31 -10.74 2.50 -2.56
C GLY A 31 -10.25 3.25 -3.79
N SER A 32 -9.72 4.46 -3.59
CA SER A 32 -9.30 5.38 -4.65
C SER A 32 -7.99 6.10 -4.32
N PRO A 33 -7.19 6.48 -5.33
CA PRO A 33 -5.96 7.25 -5.14
C PRO A 33 -6.18 8.58 -4.41
N GLU A 34 -7.29 9.27 -4.72
CA GLU A 34 -7.68 10.53 -4.08
C GLU A 34 -7.86 10.32 -2.57
N GLN A 35 -8.70 9.36 -2.18
CA GLN A 35 -8.90 8.97 -0.79
C GLN A 35 -7.59 8.54 -0.11
N CYS A 36 -6.69 7.89 -0.84
CA CYS A 36 -5.36 7.52 -0.34
C CYS A 36 -4.52 8.75 0.01
N THR A 37 -4.49 9.76 -0.87
CA THR A 37 -3.78 11.01 -0.59
C THR A 37 -4.44 11.83 0.52
N GLU A 38 -5.78 11.86 0.62
CA GLU A 38 -6.51 12.54 1.70
C GLU A 38 -6.31 11.86 3.06
N ALA A 39 -6.15 10.54 3.07
CA ALA A 39 -5.92 9.74 4.26
C ALA A 39 -4.54 9.93 4.92
N ILE A 40 -3.58 10.57 4.23
CA ILE A 40 -2.24 10.80 4.75
C ILE A 40 -2.26 11.91 5.80
N ASP A 41 -1.77 11.58 6.98
CA ASP A 41 -1.57 12.46 8.13
C ASP A 41 -0.16 12.26 8.73
N ASP A 42 0.14 12.99 9.81
CA ASP A 42 1.45 12.97 10.47
C ASP A 42 1.80 11.60 11.07
N GLU A 43 0.80 10.79 11.46
CA GLU A 43 1.02 9.45 12.01
C GLU A 43 1.22 8.40 10.91
N THR A 44 0.97 8.76 9.65
CA THR A 44 1.09 7.84 8.52
C THR A 44 2.56 7.62 8.18
N GLU A 45 3.00 6.37 8.25
CA GLU A 45 4.39 6.00 7.97
C GLU A 45 4.54 5.17 6.70
N ARG A 46 3.47 4.49 6.29
CA ARG A 46 3.49 3.56 5.17
C ARG A 46 2.21 3.60 4.36
N VAL A 47 2.36 3.51 3.05
CA VAL A 47 1.26 3.33 2.11
C VAL A 47 1.44 2.02 1.37
N VAL A 48 0.41 1.18 1.40
CA VAL A 48 0.38 -0.10 0.71
C VAL A 48 -0.62 -0.01 -0.44
N VAL A 49 -0.22 -0.43 -1.64
CA VAL A 49 -1.04 -0.35 -2.86
C VAL A 49 -1.20 -1.74 -3.47
N ASP A 50 -2.46 -2.15 -3.70
CA ASP A 50 -2.78 -3.32 -4.51
C ASP A 50 -2.79 -2.95 -6.00
N LEU A 51 -1.81 -3.45 -6.75
CA LEU A 51 -1.67 -3.28 -8.19
C LEU A 51 -2.75 -4.03 -8.98
N SER A 52 -3.39 -5.01 -8.37
CA SER A 52 -4.48 -5.77 -8.99
C SER A 52 -5.74 -4.91 -9.12
N SER A 53 -6.02 -4.11 -8.07
CA SER A 53 -7.19 -3.24 -7.96
C SER A 53 -6.96 -1.83 -8.46
N THR A 54 -5.71 -1.39 -8.54
CA THR A 54 -5.36 0.00 -8.88
C THR A 54 -5.05 0.14 -10.36
N GLY A 55 -5.93 0.83 -11.09
CA GLY A 55 -5.68 1.25 -12.48
C GLY A 55 -4.99 2.62 -12.61
N ALA A 56 -4.64 3.23 -11.47
CA ALA A 56 -4.08 4.58 -11.43
C ALA A 56 -2.60 4.62 -11.85
N PRO A 57 -2.14 5.74 -12.44
CA PRO A 57 -0.72 5.95 -12.71
C PRO A 57 0.06 6.02 -11.39
N LEU A 58 0.85 4.98 -11.12
CA LEU A 58 1.62 4.87 -9.87
C LEU A 58 2.65 5.98 -9.70
N ALA A 59 3.19 6.50 -10.81
CA ALA A 59 4.13 7.62 -10.80
C ALA A 59 3.50 8.88 -10.20
N ASP A 60 2.32 9.28 -10.69
CA ASP A 60 1.55 10.41 -10.14
C ASP A 60 1.19 10.17 -8.67
N LEU A 61 0.76 8.94 -8.33
CA LEU A 61 0.45 8.60 -6.94
C LEU A 61 1.68 8.73 -6.04
N ALA A 62 2.84 8.22 -6.45
CA ALA A 62 4.08 8.36 -5.69
C ALA A 62 4.46 9.82 -5.49
N VAL A 63 4.38 10.64 -6.55
CA VAL A 63 4.67 12.08 -6.48
C VAL A 63 3.73 12.76 -5.50
N ALA A 64 2.42 12.51 -5.58
CA ALA A 64 1.43 13.09 -4.68
C ALA A 64 1.65 12.68 -3.21
N LEU A 65 1.96 11.41 -2.96
CA LEU A 65 2.22 10.89 -1.61
C LEU A 65 3.53 11.48 -1.04
N LYS A 66 4.61 11.49 -1.82
CA LYS A 66 5.91 12.05 -1.41
C LYS A 66 5.85 13.56 -1.23
N ALA A 67 5.02 14.27 -1.98
CA ALA A 67 4.77 15.70 -1.79
C ALA A 67 4.09 16.00 -0.45
N LYS A 68 3.21 15.11 0.04
CA LYS A 68 2.63 15.22 1.38
C LYS A 68 3.61 14.83 2.48
N LYS A 69 4.28 13.70 2.32
CA LYS A 69 5.21 13.19 3.33
C LYS A 69 6.36 12.40 2.67
N PRO A 70 7.55 13.01 2.52
CA PRO A 70 8.64 12.44 1.71
C PRO A 70 9.26 11.18 2.33
N GLU A 71 9.14 11.01 3.64
CA GLU A 71 9.61 9.85 4.40
C GLU A 71 8.68 8.62 4.31
N LEU A 72 7.49 8.74 3.71
CA LEU A 72 6.55 7.62 3.59
C LEU A 72 7.18 6.42 2.91
N GLU A 73 7.04 5.26 3.54
CA GLU A 73 7.37 3.99 2.89
C GLU A 73 6.25 3.60 1.92
N LEU A 74 6.59 3.51 0.64
CA LEU A 74 5.65 3.15 -0.40
C LEU A 74 5.83 1.68 -0.78
N ILE A 75 4.81 0.86 -0.56
CA ILE A 75 4.80 -0.57 -0.89
C ILE A 75 3.71 -0.84 -1.92
N ALA A 76 4.06 -1.52 -3.01
CA ALA A 76 3.11 -1.96 -4.01
C ALA A 76 3.17 -3.48 -4.13
N TYR A 77 2.02 -4.14 -4.26
CA TYR A 77 2.02 -5.58 -4.49
C TYR A 77 0.99 -5.99 -5.55
N GLY A 78 1.29 -7.09 -6.25
CA GLY A 78 0.41 -7.62 -7.28
C GLY A 78 0.83 -9.02 -7.72
N PRO A 79 0.06 -9.66 -8.62
CA PRO A 79 0.40 -10.98 -9.12
C PRO A 79 1.61 -10.91 -10.05
N HIS A 80 2.46 -11.94 -9.99
CA HIS A 80 3.74 -12.01 -10.72
C HIS A 80 3.60 -11.88 -12.25
N VAL A 81 2.45 -12.27 -12.80
CA VAL A 81 2.11 -12.12 -14.22
C VAL A 81 1.99 -10.65 -14.68
N GLN A 82 1.83 -9.70 -13.75
CA GLN A 82 1.82 -8.26 -14.04
C GLN A 82 3.20 -7.64 -13.86
N SER A 83 4.23 -8.24 -14.49
CA SER A 83 5.62 -7.78 -14.40
C SER A 83 5.81 -6.33 -14.85
N ASP A 84 5.02 -5.87 -15.82
CA ASP A 84 5.05 -4.48 -16.29
C ASP A 84 4.56 -3.49 -15.21
N ARG A 85 3.49 -3.84 -14.48
CA ARG A 85 3.00 -2.99 -13.37
C ARG A 85 3.95 -2.99 -12.17
N LEU A 86 4.60 -4.12 -11.90
CA LEU A 86 5.65 -4.17 -10.87
C LEU A 86 6.86 -3.34 -11.28
N ALA A 87 7.27 -3.40 -12.55
CA ALA A 87 8.33 -2.55 -13.07
C ALA A 87 7.98 -1.06 -12.97
N ALA A 88 6.75 -0.68 -13.35
CA ALA A 88 6.24 0.69 -13.22
C ALA A 88 6.19 1.16 -11.75
N ALA A 89 5.74 0.28 -10.83
CA ALA A 89 5.75 0.57 -9.39
C ALA A 89 7.16 0.82 -8.87
N LYS A 90 8.12 -0.04 -9.26
CA LYS A 90 9.52 0.10 -8.87
C LYS A 90 10.14 1.38 -9.44
N ALA A 91 9.84 1.72 -10.70
CA ALA A 91 10.28 2.96 -11.33
C ALA A 91 9.70 4.20 -10.64
N ALA A 92 8.48 4.11 -10.11
CA ALA A 92 7.84 5.15 -9.31
C ALA A 92 8.36 5.22 -7.85
N GLY A 93 9.31 4.37 -7.46
CA GLY A 93 9.91 4.37 -6.12
C GLY A 93 9.18 3.52 -5.08
N PHE A 94 8.23 2.68 -5.49
CA PHE A 94 7.61 1.70 -4.59
C PHE A 94 8.54 0.51 -4.37
N ARG A 95 8.57 0.02 -3.13
CA ARG A 95 9.01 -1.33 -2.83
C ARG A 95 7.96 -2.31 -3.34
N THR A 96 8.34 -3.20 -4.25
CA THR A 96 7.41 -4.15 -4.87
C THR A 96 7.42 -5.52 -4.21
N MET A 97 6.24 -6.11 -4.03
CA MET A 97 6.09 -7.48 -3.51
C MET A 97 5.08 -8.27 -4.37
N THR A 98 5.19 -9.60 -4.39
CA THR A 98 4.14 -10.44 -4.99
C THR A 98 2.99 -10.68 -4.02
N ASN A 99 1.80 -11.04 -4.53
CA ASN A 99 0.66 -11.44 -3.69
C ASN A 99 1.05 -12.52 -2.65
N GLY A 100 1.84 -13.51 -3.05
CA GLY A 100 2.32 -14.56 -2.15
C GLY A 100 3.23 -14.01 -1.05
N GLN A 101 4.14 -13.09 -1.38
CA GLN A 101 5.02 -12.48 -0.40
C GLN A 101 4.29 -11.60 0.62
N VAL A 102 3.27 -10.83 0.19
CA VAL A 102 2.45 -10.06 1.13
C VAL A 102 1.61 -10.98 2.00
N HIS A 103 1.08 -12.06 1.44
CA HIS A 103 0.29 -13.03 2.20
C HIS A 103 1.12 -13.73 3.29
N SER A 104 2.34 -14.17 2.97
CA SER A 104 3.28 -14.76 3.94
C SER A 104 3.91 -13.72 4.88
N GLY A 105 4.03 -12.46 4.43
CA GLY A 105 4.68 -11.35 5.13
C GLY A 105 3.71 -10.36 5.77
N MET A 106 2.45 -10.72 5.99
CA MET A 106 1.39 -9.79 6.39
C MET A 106 1.73 -9.01 7.66
N LYS A 107 2.35 -9.66 8.65
CA LYS A 107 2.83 -9.00 9.88
C LYS A 107 3.94 -7.98 9.60
N MET A 108 4.85 -8.26 8.67
CA MET A 108 5.94 -7.34 8.32
C MET A 108 5.44 -6.12 7.53
N VAL A 109 4.39 -6.30 6.73
CA VAL A 109 3.83 -5.21 5.90
C VAL A 109 2.87 -4.34 6.71
N PHE A 110 1.98 -4.96 7.48
CA PHE A 110 0.86 -4.30 8.15
C PHE A 110 0.99 -4.19 9.68
N GLY A 111 1.97 -4.83 10.30
CA GLY A 111 2.28 -4.71 11.73
C GLY A 111 3.59 -3.95 11.98
N GLU A 112 3.86 -3.66 13.26
CA GLU A 112 5.16 -3.19 13.77
C GLU A 112 6.22 -4.31 13.76
#